data_AF-A0A8H7P0R1-F1
#
_entry.id   AF-A0A8H7P0R1-F1
#
_cell.length_a   1.000
_cell.length_b   1.000
_cell.length_c   1.000
_cell.angle_alpha   90.00
_cell.angle_beta   90.00
_cell.angle_gamma   90.00
#
_symmetry.space_group_name_H-M   'P 1'
#
loop_
_entity.id
_entity.type
_entity.pdbx_description
1 polymer ?
#
loop_
_entity_poly.entity_id
_entity_poly.type
_entity_poly.pdbx_seq_one_letter_code
_entity_poly.pdbx_strand_id
1 'polypeptide(L)'
;MYVSGYKALIYFLIVSSTREDAHRRTGDRKAYVFDLDVHETGSDDEDDGCRYSVDSYRAGNWSRFINHSCEPNLQIFPVIWDAIPELNQPYLAFVAIGAILARSELTIDYEPGAALEFKRSKGKGKARVPDGAKPCMCGAESCRGWVRV
;
A
#
# COMPACT_ATOMS: atom_id res chain seq x y z
N MET A 1 22.06 -14.90 -1.35
CA MET A 1 21.88 -15.13 0.10
C MET A 1 20.66 -16.04 0.25
N TYR A 2 20.89 -17.33 0.47
CA TYR A 2 19.84 -18.34 0.67
C TYR A 2 19.57 -18.44 2.17
N VAL A 3 18.32 -18.24 2.58
CA VAL A 3 17.83 -18.67 3.89
C VAL A 3 16.50 -19.41 3.64
N SER A 4 16.51 -20.67 4.04
CA SER A 4 15.41 -21.64 4.15
C SER A 4 13.99 -21.11 3.88
N GLY A 5 13.36 -21.63 2.82
CA GLY A 5 11.91 -21.83 2.69
C GLY A 5 11.00 -20.62 2.92
N TYR A 6 10.49 -20.06 1.82
CA TYR A 6 9.28 -19.22 1.79
C TYR A 6 9.38 -17.83 2.41
N LYS A 7 10.20 -16.92 1.88
CA LYS A 7 9.88 -15.48 1.89
C LYS A 7 10.42 -14.85 0.61
N ALA A 8 9.54 -14.62 -0.37
CA ALA A 8 9.87 -13.67 -1.41
C ALA A 8 10.00 -12.31 -0.71
N LEU A 9 11.24 -11.83 -0.61
CA LEU A 9 11.59 -10.49 -0.18
C LEU A 9 12.01 -9.77 -1.44
N ILE A 10 11.20 -8.79 -1.86
CA ILE A 10 11.52 -7.99 -3.04
C ILE A 10 11.67 -6.55 -2.57
N TYR A 11 12.91 -6.07 -2.62
CA TYR A 11 13.32 -4.73 -2.24
C TYR A 11 13.40 -3.85 -3.48
N PHE A 12 13.03 -2.59 -3.35
CA PHE A 12 13.11 -1.63 -4.45
C PHE A 12 13.59 -0.28 -3.99
N LEU A 13 14.50 0.31 -4.77
CA LEU A 13 14.70 1.76 -4.81
C LEU A 13 13.47 2.39 -5.43
N ILE A 14 12.94 3.42 -4.77
CA ILE A 14 11.70 4.05 -5.17
C ILE A 14 11.95 5.53 -5.42
N VAL A 15 11.58 6.00 -6.60
CA VAL A 15 11.51 7.43 -6.87
C VAL A 15 10.27 7.97 -6.17
N SER A 16 10.48 8.85 -5.20
CA SER A 16 9.41 9.51 -4.46
C SER A 16 9.32 10.99 -4.84
N SER A 17 8.14 11.56 -4.60
CA SER A 17 7.91 13.01 -4.62
C SER A 17 7.31 13.44 -3.29
N THR A 18 7.28 14.74 -3.01
CA THR A 18 6.55 15.24 -1.84
C THR A 18 5.11 14.76 -1.88
N ARG A 19 4.54 14.43 -0.71
CA ARG A 19 3.17 13.93 -0.61
C ARG A 19 2.17 14.93 -1.18
N GLU A 20 2.39 16.22 -0.94
CA GLU A 20 1.58 17.30 -1.51
C GLU A 20 1.55 17.22 -3.05
N ASP A 21 2.71 17.13 -3.70
CA ASP A 21 2.81 17.06 -5.17
C ASP A 21 2.15 15.79 -5.73
N ALA A 22 2.32 14.66 -5.05
CA ALA A 22 1.70 13.40 -5.41
C ALA A 22 0.18 13.43 -5.21
N HIS A 23 -0.31 14.19 -4.23
CA HIS A 23 -1.74 14.30 -3.97
C HIS A 23 -2.46 15.19 -4.97
N ARG A 24 -1.75 16.07 -5.68
CA ARG A 24 -2.27 16.84 -6.83
C ARG A 24 -2.51 15.98 -8.08
N ARG A 25 -2.17 14.68 -8.09
CA ARG A 25 -2.45 13.79 -9.24
C ARG A 25 -3.95 13.46 -9.31
N THR A 26 -4.47 13.36 -10.54
CA THR A 26 -5.88 13.08 -10.81
C THR A 26 -6.04 11.95 -11.84
N GLY A 27 -7.27 11.45 -11.99
CA GLY A 27 -7.59 10.36 -12.91
C GLY A 27 -6.84 9.07 -12.57
N ASP A 28 -6.48 8.30 -13.59
CA ASP A 28 -5.82 7.00 -13.41
C ASP A 28 -4.44 7.10 -12.77
N ARG A 29 -3.80 8.28 -12.80
CA ARG A 29 -2.49 8.49 -12.17
C ARG A 29 -2.56 8.40 -10.64
N LYS A 30 -3.69 8.79 -10.04
CA LYS A 30 -3.86 8.75 -8.58
C LYS A 30 -3.73 7.32 -8.04
N ALA A 31 -4.13 6.32 -8.82
CA ALA A 31 -4.05 4.90 -8.47
C ALA A 31 -2.62 4.36 -8.33
N TYR A 32 -1.62 5.11 -8.80
CA TYR A 32 -0.20 4.75 -8.75
C TYR A 32 0.57 5.52 -7.68
N VAL A 33 -0.14 6.29 -6.85
CA VAL A 33 0.41 7.03 -5.72
C VAL A 33 0.28 6.19 -4.45
N PHE A 34 1.40 5.95 -3.78
CA PHE A 34 1.46 5.20 -2.52
C PHE A 34 2.18 6.04 -1.46
N ASP A 35 1.50 6.35 -0.36
CA ASP A 35 2.04 7.19 0.70
C ASP A 35 3.01 6.39 1.59
N LEU A 36 4.12 7.02 1.99
CA LEU A 36 5.11 6.42 2.89
C LEU A 36 4.80 6.81 4.34
N ASP A 37 3.65 6.35 4.84
CA ASP A 37 3.05 6.78 6.12
C ASP A 37 3.31 5.82 7.30
N VAL A 38 4.16 4.81 7.13
CA VAL A 38 4.32 3.72 8.13
C VAL A 38 4.81 4.23 9.50
N HIS A 39 5.57 5.31 9.53
CA HIS A 39 6.08 5.91 10.78
C HIS A 39 5.20 7.06 11.31
N GLU A 40 4.08 7.38 10.65
CA GLU A 40 3.13 8.43 11.08
C GLU A 40 2.22 7.88 12.21
N THR A 41 2.79 7.55 13.36
CA THR A 41 2.07 6.97 14.51
C THR A 41 1.37 8.02 15.34
N GLY A 42 0.30 8.65 14.82
CA GLY A 42 -0.83 9.22 15.58
C GLY A 42 -0.58 10.17 16.77
N SER A 43 0.65 10.57 17.08
CA SER A 43 0.97 11.65 18.00
C SER A 43 0.80 12.94 17.20
N ASP A 44 -0.08 13.82 17.66
CA ASP A 44 -0.26 15.20 17.18
C ASP A 44 0.98 16.08 17.40
N ASP A 45 2.15 15.48 17.61
CA ASP A 45 3.42 16.18 17.54
C ASP A 45 3.62 16.54 16.07
N GLU A 46 3.68 17.84 15.82
CA GLU A 46 3.98 18.47 14.55
C GLU A 46 5.30 17.93 13.99
N ASP A 47 5.26 16.75 13.36
CA ASP A 47 6.39 16.22 12.62
C ASP A 47 6.57 17.10 11.39
N ASP A 48 7.46 18.09 11.52
CA ASP A 48 8.00 18.97 10.48
C ASP A 48 8.87 18.19 9.46
N GLY A 49 8.86 16.86 9.55
CA GLY A 49 9.46 15.96 8.59
C GLY A 49 8.81 16.05 7.21
N CYS A 50 9.64 16.04 6.16
CA CYS A 50 9.15 15.96 4.79
C CYS A 50 8.39 14.63 4.58
N ARG A 51 7.13 14.73 4.16
CA ARG A 51 6.28 13.57 3.84
C ARG A 51 6.38 13.24 2.37
N TYR A 52 6.53 11.96 2.06
CA TYR A 52 6.77 11.49 0.71
C TYR A 52 5.75 10.46 0.28
N SER A 53 5.52 10.44 -1.04
CA SER A 53 4.77 9.37 -1.69
C SER A 53 5.55 8.86 -2.89
N VAL A 54 5.38 7.58 -3.16
CA VAL A 54 5.80 6.92 -4.39
C VAL A 54 4.81 7.30 -5.50
N ASP A 55 5.27 7.85 -6.62
CA ASP A 55 4.45 8.06 -7.83
C ASP A 55 5.01 7.18 -8.95
N SER A 56 4.40 6.02 -9.16
CA SER A 56 4.89 5.00 -10.10
C SER A 56 4.21 5.03 -11.48
N TYR A 57 3.44 6.09 -11.78
CA TYR A 57 2.64 6.14 -13.01
C TYR A 57 3.50 6.15 -14.27
N ARG A 58 4.52 7.02 -14.33
CA ARG A 58 5.40 7.16 -15.51
C ARG A 58 6.62 6.25 -15.46
N ALA A 59 7.14 5.98 -14.27
CA ALA A 59 8.32 5.17 -14.06
C ALA A 59 8.19 4.43 -12.74
N GLY A 60 8.44 3.12 -12.76
CA GLY A 60 8.34 2.24 -11.61
C GLY A 60 8.77 0.84 -12.01
N ASN A 61 9.04 -0.01 -11.03
CA ASN A 61 9.32 -1.41 -11.29
C ASN A 61 8.01 -2.22 -11.49
N TRP A 62 8.10 -3.54 -11.59
CA TRP A 62 6.95 -4.42 -11.82
C TRP A 62 5.87 -4.34 -10.74
N SER A 63 6.20 -3.88 -9.52
CA SER A 63 5.25 -3.77 -8.41
C SER A 63 4.10 -2.80 -8.69
N ARG A 64 4.27 -1.86 -9.63
CA ARG A 64 3.20 -0.94 -10.08
C ARG A 64 1.97 -1.65 -10.67
N PHE A 65 2.08 -2.94 -10.96
CA PHE A 65 1.01 -3.77 -11.51
C PHE A 65 0.37 -4.71 -10.47
N ILE A 66 0.82 -4.68 -9.21
CA ILE A 66 0.23 -5.48 -8.13
C ILE A 66 -1.14 -4.91 -7.81
N ASN A 67 -2.17 -5.74 -7.92
CA ASN A 67 -3.54 -5.34 -7.65
C ASN A 67 -3.88 -5.39 -6.16
N HIS A 68 -4.99 -4.75 -5.83
CA HIS A 68 -5.59 -4.84 -4.52
C HIS A 68 -6.28 -6.20 -4.30
N SER A 69 -6.12 -6.77 -3.11
CA SER A 69 -7.03 -7.76 -2.53
C SER A 69 -7.38 -7.42 -1.08
N CYS A 70 -8.64 -7.69 -0.69
CA CYS A 70 -9.05 -7.65 0.72
C CYS A 70 -8.49 -8.85 1.52
N GLU A 71 -8.05 -9.90 0.82
CA GLU A 71 -7.33 -11.05 1.35
C GLU A 71 -6.00 -11.17 0.58
N PRO A 72 -5.03 -10.27 0.84
CA PRO A 72 -3.80 -10.22 0.09
C PRO A 72 -2.87 -11.39 0.42
N ASN A 73 -1.92 -11.68 -0.47
CA ASN A 73 -0.86 -12.67 -0.21
C ASN A 73 0.54 -12.04 -0.01
N LEU A 74 0.63 -10.71 -0.16
CA LEU A 74 1.80 -9.91 0.16
C LEU A 74 1.47 -8.87 1.23
N GLN A 75 2.46 -8.56 2.06
CA GLN A 75 2.46 -7.44 2.99
C GLN A 75 3.68 -6.55 2.72
N ILE A 76 3.49 -5.24 2.86
CA ILE A 76 4.53 -4.24 2.64
C ILE A 76 5.19 -3.88 3.97
N PHE A 77 6.51 -3.82 3.97
CA PHE A 77 7.31 -3.36 5.11
C PHE A 77 8.27 -2.26 4.68
N PRO A 78 8.41 -1.17 5.45
CA PRO A 78 9.48 -0.21 5.23
C PRO A 78 10.82 -0.87 5.61
N VAL A 79 11.85 -0.58 4.83
CA VAL A 79 13.21 -1.07 5.04
C VAL A 79 14.16 0.12 4.95
N ILE A 80 14.94 0.31 6.00
CA ILE A 80 16.00 1.30 6.07
C ILE A 80 17.31 0.51 6.15
N TRP A 81 18.17 0.68 5.15
CA TRP A 81 19.46 -0.03 5.10
C TRP A 81 20.63 0.95 4.89
N ASP A 82 20.56 1.76 3.84
CA ASP A 82 21.56 2.80 3.52
C ASP A 82 20.92 4.19 3.30
N ALA A 83 19.61 4.32 3.50
CA ALA A 83 18.92 5.60 3.46
C ALA A 83 19.27 6.42 4.72
N ILE A 84 19.52 7.71 4.53
CA ILE A 84 19.66 8.69 5.62
C ILE A 84 18.32 8.70 6.38
N PRO A 85 18.26 8.23 7.64
CA PRO A 85 16.99 8.10 8.38
C PRO A 85 16.19 9.40 8.43
N GLU A 86 16.88 10.54 8.47
CA GLU A 86 16.31 11.90 8.52
C GLU A 86 15.58 12.30 7.22
N LEU A 87 15.78 11.58 6.10
CA LEU A 87 15.06 11.83 4.86
C LEU A 87 13.67 11.20 4.81
N ASN A 88 13.30 10.33 5.75
CA ASN A 88 12.00 9.65 5.79
C ASN A 88 11.57 9.01 4.45
N GLN A 89 12.55 8.41 3.74
CA GLN A 89 12.36 7.73 2.46
C GLN A 89 12.77 6.26 2.57
N PRO A 90 12.01 5.42 3.28
CA PRO A 90 12.32 4.00 3.38
C PRO A 90 12.15 3.31 2.01
N TYR A 91 12.93 2.26 1.78
CA TYR A 91 12.60 1.30 0.74
C TYR A 91 11.34 0.53 1.14
N LEU A 92 10.58 0.04 0.15
CA LEU A 92 9.47 -0.88 0.41
C LEU A 92 9.90 -2.31 0.07
N ALA A 93 9.70 -3.21 1.03
CA ALA A 93 9.82 -4.64 0.84
C ALA A 93 8.44 -5.27 0.77
N PHE A 94 8.20 -6.03 -0.30
CA PHE A 94 7.00 -6.88 -0.44
C PHE A 94 7.35 -8.27 0.08
N VAL A 95 6.59 -8.73 1.07
CA VAL A 95 6.85 -9.96 1.80
C VAL A 95 5.64 -10.88 1.69
N ALA A 96 5.88 -12.12 1.25
CA ALA A 96 4.83 -13.14 1.26
C ALA A 96 4.39 -13.47 2.70
N ILE A 97 3.09 -13.40 2.96
CA ILE A 97 2.49 -13.75 4.27
C ILE A 97 2.08 -15.23 4.37
N GLY A 98 2.31 -16.00 3.31
CA GLY A 98 2.03 -17.42 3.22
C GLY A 98 2.64 -18.02 1.95
N ALA A 99 2.40 -19.31 1.73
CA ALA A 99 2.80 -19.96 0.49
C ALA A 99 1.99 -19.39 -0.70
N ILE A 100 2.69 -19.01 -1.77
CA ILE A 100 2.08 -18.53 -3.01
C ILE A 100 2.27 -19.60 -4.06
N LEU A 101 1.17 -20.16 -4.57
CA LEU A 101 1.22 -21.17 -5.60
C LEU A 101 1.67 -20.55 -6.93
N ALA A 102 2.29 -21.38 -7.78
CA ALA A 102 2.66 -20.93 -9.12
C ALA A 102 1.41 -20.44 -9.87
N ARG A 103 1.53 -19.31 -10.56
CA ARG A 103 0.46 -18.64 -11.32
C ARG A 103 -0.64 -18.01 -10.46
N SER A 104 -0.48 -17.95 -9.14
CA SER A 104 -1.30 -17.09 -8.30
C SER A 104 -0.94 -15.63 -8.54
N GLU A 105 -1.94 -14.76 -8.62
CA GLU A 105 -1.75 -13.32 -8.68
C GLU A 105 -1.13 -12.81 -7.36
N LEU A 106 -0.17 -11.90 -7.46
CA LEU A 106 0.39 -11.19 -6.32
C LEU A 106 -0.51 -10.00 -5.98
N THR A 107 -0.93 -9.89 -4.72
CA THR A 107 -1.86 -8.85 -4.27
C THR A 107 -1.48 -8.27 -2.92
N ILE A 108 -1.81 -6.99 -2.72
CA ILE A 108 -1.64 -6.24 -1.47
C ILE A 108 -2.96 -5.60 -1.03
N ASP A 109 -3.08 -5.18 0.22
CA ASP A 109 -4.16 -4.27 0.61
C ASP A 109 -3.69 -2.82 0.37
N TYR A 110 -4.38 -2.07 -0.50
CA TYR A 110 -4.07 -0.66 -0.77
C TYR A 110 -4.39 0.25 0.41
N GLU A 111 -5.29 -0.18 1.31
CA GLU A 111 -5.70 0.63 2.46
C GLU A 111 -6.04 -0.28 3.67
N PRO A 112 -5.02 -0.79 4.39
CA PRO A 112 -5.25 -1.68 5.53
C PRO A 112 -6.13 -1.07 6.63
N GLY A 113 -6.06 0.25 6.83
CA GLY A 113 -6.90 0.97 7.79
C GLY A 113 -8.41 0.90 7.47
N ALA A 114 -8.78 0.91 6.19
CA ALA A 114 -10.18 0.83 5.77
C ALA A 114 -10.82 -0.52 6.11
N ALA A 115 -10.04 -1.60 6.18
CA ALA A 115 -10.55 -2.91 6.62
C ALA A 115 -11.04 -2.84 8.08
N LEU A 116 -10.38 -2.07 8.95
CA LEU A 116 -10.80 -1.87 10.34
C LEU A 116 -12.10 -1.05 10.43
N GLU A 117 -12.20 0.03 9.67
CA GLU A 117 -13.42 0.84 9.58
C GLU A 117 -14.61 0.02 9.07
N PHE A 118 -14.39 -0.76 8.01
CA PHE A 118 -15.40 -1.64 7.45
C PHE A 118 -15.90 -2.67 8.47
N LYS A 119 -15.00 -3.32 9.21
CA LYS A 119 -15.37 -4.25 10.30
C LYS A 119 -16.18 -3.57 11.40
N ARG A 120 -15.84 -2.34 11.79
CA ARG A 120 -16.59 -1.55 12.79
C ARG A 120 -17.99 -1.16 12.31
N SER A 121 -18.17 -0.98 11.00
CA SER A 121 -19.46 -0.62 10.40
C SER A 121 -20.42 -1.81 10.20
N LYS A 122 -19.89 -3.04 10.22
CA LYS A 122 -20.64 -4.29 9.99
C LYS A 122 -21.64 -4.51 11.13
N GLY A 123 -22.87 -4.00 10.96
CA GLY A 123 -23.95 -4.04 11.95
C GLY A 123 -24.72 -2.73 12.12
N LYS A 124 -24.25 -1.61 11.57
CA LYS A 124 -24.89 -0.28 11.67
C LYS A 124 -25.56 0.19 10.36
N GLY A 125 -26.14 -0.73 9.58
CA GLY A 125 -26.77 -0.43 8.28
C GLY A 125 -25.84 -0.64 7.08
N LYS A 126 -26.23 -0.13 5.90
CA LYS A 126 -25.41 -0.24 4.66
C LYS A 126 -24.05 0.43 4.89
N ALA A 127 -22.96 -0.30 4.64
CA ALA A 127 -21.61 0.25 4.67
C ALA A 127 -21.54 1.47 3.73
N ARG A 128 -21.11 2.62 4.26
CA ARG A 128 -20.93 3.83 3.45
C ARG A 128 -19.71 3.62 2.55
N VAL A 129 -19.92 3.69 1.24
CA VAL A 129 -18.83 3.77 0.27
C VAL A 129 -18.29 5.21 0.32
N PRO A 130 -16.98 5.41 0.56
CA PRO A 130 -16.40 6.75 0.56
C PRO A 130 -16.50 7.42 -0.81
N ASP A 131 -16.65 8.75 -0.82
CA ASP A 131 -16.65 9.52 -2.06
C ASP A 131 -15.34 9.31 -2.84
N GLY A 132 -15.46 9.09 -4.15
CA GLY A 132 -14.31 8.82 -5.03
C GLY A 132 -13.78 7.38 -4.98
N ALA A 133 -14.31 6.51 -4.12
CA ALA A 133 -13.92 5.10 -4.12
C ALA A 133 -14.43 4.36 -5.37
N LYS A 134 -13.62 3.46 -5.92
CA LYS A 134 -13.97 2.57 -7.03
C LYS A 134 -14.45 1.21 -6.51
N PRO A 135 -15.32 0.49 -7.25
CA PRO A 135 -15.72 -0.86 -6.89
C PRO A 135 -14.52 -1.81 -6.79
N CYS A 136 -14.49 -2.61 -5.72
CA CYS A 136 -13.45 -3.63 -5.56
C CYS A 136 -13.86 -4.94 -6.26
N MET A 137 -12.96 -5.46 -7.09
CA MET A 137 -13.17 -6.67 -7.89
C MET A 137 -12.18 -7.80 -7.52
N CYS A 138 -11.67 -7.81 -6.28
CA CYS A 138 -10.63 -8.76 -5.87
C CYS A 138 -11.08 -10.22 -5.74
N GLY A 139 -12.38 -10.50 -5.70
CA GLY A 139 -12.92 -11.86 -5.59
C GLY A 139 -12.83 -12.51 -4.20
N ALA A 140 -12.25 -11.83 -3.21
CA ALA A 140 -12.16 -12.32 -1.83
C ALA A 140 -13.54 -12.50 -1.17
N GLU A 141 -13.72 -13.53 -0.34
CA GLU A 141 -14.98 -13.77 0.37
C GLU A 141 -15.28 -12.64 1.38
N SER A 142 -14.23 -12.13 2.02
CA SER A 142 -14.33 -11.01 2.96
C SER A 142 -14.17 -9.63 2.31
N CYS A 143 -14.40 -9.52 1.00
CA CYS A 143 -14.27 -8.26 0.25
C CYS A 143 -15.10 -7.12 0.85
N ARG A 144 -14.46 -5.95 1.03
CA ARG A 144 -15.11 -4.72 1.53
C ARG A 144 -15.94 -3.98 0.46
N GLY A 145 -15.84 -4.40 -0.80
CA GLY A 145 -16.64 -3.88 -1.92
C GLY A 145 -16.10 -2.63 -2.61
N TRP A 146 -15.08 -1.97 -2.07
CA TRP A 146 -14.51 -0.73 -2.65
C TRP A 146 -13.02 -0.55 -2.34
N VAL A 147 -12.35 0.28 -3.16
CA VAL A 147 -10.96 0.74 -2.99
C VAL A 147 -10.88 2.24 -3.24
N ARG A 148 -10.03 2.95 -2.48
CA ARG A 148 -9.66 4.33 -2.79
C ARG A 148 -8.41 4.29 -3.67
N VAL A 149 -8.54 4.77 -4.91
CA VAL A 149 -7.46 4.81 -5.93
C VAL A 149 -7.59 6.06 -6.79
#